data_AF-A0AAD7YHK5-F1
#
_entry.id   AF-A0AAD7YHK5-F1
#
_cell.length_a   1.000
_cell.length_b   1.000
_cell.length_c   1.000
_cell.angle_alpha   90.00
_cell.angle_beta   90.00
_cell.angle_gamma   90.00
#
_symmetry.space_group_name_H-M   'P 1'
#
loop_
_entity.id
_entity.type
_entity.pdbx_description
1 polymer ?
#
loop_
_entity_poly.entity_id
_entity_poly.type
_entity_poly.pdbx_seq_one_letter_code
_entity_poly.pdbx_strand_id
1 'polypeptide(L)'
;MRRTPPPGMSSAASTASDSETTRTSNTAINLSGSYPNLSSMDGVNVPSRNLKRKYDNELPNFMQEIRDLLEESKAQSEIKFTSLQKSMTEIIAQNTELKKSIEFMNKQYDDIKIRLDNTERDRKVDRTYINQLEDKVENLERILCLSKIEIRNIPRKEGESKEDLRNIVSDTAKVLDINVERHEVKDIFRVNKKGGGSSVIADFVSVSMKENILQKVRSYNRKNTQARLNTAHINIRGDIKPIYLSECLTMKSQRLFFLARKFASENNFKFCWTSLGKVFLRQKEGSQHILIKSEDDLKSSVKP
;
A
#
# COMPACT_ATOMS: atom_id res chain seq x y z
N MET A 1 -4.72 -16.61 -11.41
CA MET A 1 -3.36 -16.84 -11.95
C MET A 1 -2.43 -15.76 -11.41
N ARG A 2 -1.54 -16.10 -10.47
CA ARG A 2 -0.49 -15.20 -9.95
C ARG A 2 0.75 -15.34 -10.83
N ARG A 3 1.36 -14.23 -11.26
CA ARG A 3 2.64 -14.23 -11.98
C ARG A 3 3.75 -13.80 -11.02
N THR A 4 4.80 -14.62 -10.93
CA THR A 4 6.07 -14.37 -10.23
C THR A 4 7.06 -13.60 -11.12
N PRO A 5 7.99 -12.80 -10.55
CA PRO A 5 9.07 -12.13 -11.29
C PRO A 5 10.35 -12.99 -11.38
N PRO A 6 11.30 -12.66 -12.29
CA PRO A 6 12.52 -13.45 -12.52
C PRO A 6 13.66 -13.10 -11.54
N PRO A 7 14.68 -13.97 -11.38
CA PRO A 7 15.78 -13.73 -10.43
C PRO A 7 16.85 -12.81 -11.03
N GLY A 8 17.27 -11.83 -10.23
CA GLY A 8 18.33 -10.87 -10.55
C GLY A 8 19.74 -11.44 -10.37
N MET A 9 20.62 -11.10 -11.30
CA MET A 9 22.07 -11.33 -11.20
C MET A 9 22.68 -10.34 -10.21
N SER A 10 23.49 -10.87 -9.30
CA SER A 10 24.23 -10.16 -8.26
C SER A 10 25.29 -9.23 -8.85
N SER A 11 25.22 -7.96 -8.48
CA SER A 11 26.27 -6.96 -8.64
C SER A 11 27.36 -7.16 -7.58
N ALA A 12 28.62 -7.25 -8.03
CA ALA A 12 29.79 -7.19 -7.17
C ALA A 12 30.04 -5.72 -6.78
N ALA A 13 30.14 -5.49 -5.47
CA ALA A 13 30.51 -4.21 -4.88
C ALA A 13 32.04 -4.06 -4.83
N SER A 14 32.43 -2.81 -5.04
CA SER A 14 33.75 -2.21 -4.87
C SER A 14 34.22 -2.17 -3.41
N THR A 15 35.52 -2.33 -3.18
CA THR A 15 36.22 -1.68 -2.05
C THR A 15 37.62 -1.26 -2.46
N ALA A 16 37.96 -0.02 -2.12
CA ALA A 16 39.22 0.65 -2.39
C ALA A 16 40.27 0.39 -1.28
N SER A 17 41.53 0.55 -1.70
CA SER A 17 42.71 1.13 -1.02
C SER A 17 43.18 0.57 0.34
N ASP A 18 44.43 0.08 0.38
CA ASP A 18 45.54 0.88 0.96
C ASP A 18 46.94 0.35 0.57
N SER A 19 47.89 1.29 0.61
CA SER A 19 49.29 1.31 0.20
C SER A 19 50.27 0.50 1.07
N GLU A 20 51.35 -0.05 0.49
CA GLU A 20 52.76 0.26 0.86
C GLU A 20 53.85 -0.46 0.01
N THR A 21 54.69 0.37 -0.61
CA THR A 21 56.15 0.35 -0.80
C THR A 21 56.97 -0.95 -0.67
N THR A 22 57.70 -1.35 -1.74
CA THR A 22 59.19 -1.44 -1.78
C THR A 22 59.72 -1.93 -3.15
N ARG A 23 60.47 -1.07 -3.84
CA ARG A 23 61.91 -1.18 -4.21
C ARG A 23 62.34 -2.15 -5.32
N THR A 24 62.99 -1.53 -6.32
CA THR A 24 64.03 -2.02 -7.23
C THR A 24 63.59 -3.05 -8.27
N SER A 25 63.86 -2.91 -9.56
CA SER A 25 65.16 -2.60 -10.15
C SER A 25 65.04 -2.03 -11.57
N ASN A 26 65.91 -1.06 -11.86
CA ASN A 26 66.29 -0.67 -13.22
C ASN A 26 66.62 -1.91 -14.06
N THR A 27 65.99 -2.05 -15.22
CA THR A 27 66.60 -2.77 -16.34
C THR A 27 66.32 -2.02 -17.62
N ALA A 28 67.43 -1.69 -18.27
CA ALA A 28 67.54 -0.78 -19.39
C ALA A 28 66.81 -1.27 -20.65
N ILE A 29 66.40 -0.29 -21.44
CA ILE A 29 65.96 -0.40 -22.82
C ILE A 29 67.07 -1.11 -23.61
N ASN A 30 66.81 -2.32 -24.09
CA ASN A 30 67.70 -2.97 -25.06
C ASN A 30 67.54 -2.30 -26.41
N LEU A 31 68.39 -1.29 -26.68
CA LEU A 31 68.77 -0.91 -28.04
C LEU A 31 69.58 -2.07 -28.63
N SER A 32 69.00 -2.84 -29.55
CA SER A 32 69.76 -3.72 -30.43
C SER A 32 70.42 -2.87 -31.52
N GLY A 33 71.55 -2.25 -31.17
CA GLY A 33 72.48 -1.65 -32.13
C GLY A 33 73.33 -2.73 -32.77
N SER A 34 72.97 -3.15 -33.99
CA SER A 34 73.80 -4.04 -34.80
C SER A 34 74.84 -3.22 -35.56
N TYR A 35 75.96 -2.89 -34.92
CA TYR A 35 77.15 -2.40 -35.64
C TYR A 35 77.89 -3.60 -36.26
N PRO A 36 78.31 -3.54 -37.55
CA PRO A 36 79.14 -4.59 -38.12
C PRO A 36 80.58 -4.45 -37.62
N ASN A 37 81.16 -5.56 -37.17
CA ASN A 37 82.58 -5.65 -36.82
C ASN A 37 83.41 -5.78 -38.11
N LEU A 38 84.12 -4.71 -38.49
CA LEU A 38 85.08 -4.70 -39.59
C LEU A 38 86.46 -5.13 -39.07
N SER A 39 86.68 -6.44 -38.97
CA SER A 39 88.03 -6.99 -38.87
C SER A 39 88.52 -7.39 -40.26
N SER A 40 89.50 -6.64 -40.76
CA SER A 40 90.28 -6.94 -41.97
C SER A 40 90.93 -8.31 -41.89
N MET A 41 90.55 -9.22 -42.79
CA MET A 41 91.32 -10.42 -43.09
C MET A 41 91.91 -10.25 -44.49
N ASP A 42 93.20 -9.93 -44.50
CA ASP A 42 94.07 -10.00 -45.66
C ASP A 42 94.19 -11.44 -46.15
N GLY A 43 94.25 -11.58 -47.49
CA GLY A 43 95.02 -12.64 -48.13
C GLY A 43 94.37 -14.03 -48.21
N VAL A 44 93.43 -14.21 -49.14
CA VAL A 44 93.29 -15.51 -49.84
C VAL A 44 93.11 -15.26 -51.33
N ASN A 45 94.12 -15.66 -52.10
CA ASN A 45 94.13 -15.65 -53.56
C ASN A 45 93.20 -16.77 -54.07
N VAL A 46 91.95 -16.41 -54.38
CA VAL A 46 90.98 -17.32 -55.01
C VAL A 46 91.10 -17.17 -56.53
N PRO A 47 91.34 -18.25 -57.29
CA PRO A 47 91.42 -18.16 -58.73
C PRO A 47 90.05 -17.75 -59.29
N SER A 48 90.03 -16.61 -59.97
CA SER A 48 88.89 -16.08 -60.71
C SER A 48 88.57 -17.00 -61.88
N ARG A 49 87.76 -18.03 -61.60
CA ARG A 49 87.05 -18.76 -62.64
C ARG A 49 85.96 -17.83 -63.14
N ASN A 50 86.15 -17.32 -64.36
CA ASN A 50 85.14 -16.63 -65.15
C ASN A 50 83.92 -17.55 -65.33
N LEU A 51 83.05 -17.63 -64.32
CA LEU A 51 81.64 -17.88 -64.54
C LEU A 51 81.02 -16.51 -64.74
N LYS A 52 80.72 -16.21 -66.00
CA LYS A 52 79.75 -15.20 -66.40
C LYS A 52 78.41 -15.58 -65.76
N ARG A 53 78.22 -15.24 -64.48
CA ARG A 53 76.96 -15.42 -63.78
C ARG A 53 76.02 -14.35 -64.32
N LYS A 54 75.02 -14.83 -65.03
CA LYS A 54 73.87 -14.10 -65.56
C LYS A 54 72.98 -13.67 -64.38
N TYR A 55 73.45 -12.76 -63.53
CA TYR A 55 72.78 -12.36 -62.27
C TYR A 55 72.93 -10.85 -61.96
N ASP A 56 73.34 -10.02 -62.93
CA ASP A 56 73.61 -8.59 -62.69
C ASP A 56 72.35 -7.73 -62.47
N ASN A 57 71.15 -8.24 -62.76
CA ASN A 57 69.90 -7.51 -62.58
C ASN A 57 69.03 -7.98 -61.41
N GLU A 58 69.40 -9.05 -60.69
CA GLU A 58 68.51 -9.62 -59.67
C GLU A 58 68.51 -8.84 -58.36
N LEU A 59 69.68 -8.36 -57.91
CA LEU A 59 69.79 -7.61 -56.65
C LEU A 59 69.19 -6.19 -56.74
N PRO A 60 69.40 -5.40 -57.82
CA PRO A 60 68.74 -4.11 -58.01
C PRO A 60 67.23 -4.25 -58.17
N ASN A 61 66.76 -5.27 -58.91
CA ASN A 61 65.32 -5.54 -59.06
C ASN A 61 64.68 -5.97 -57.74
N PHE A 62 65.36 -6.78 -56.93
CA PHE A 62 64.90 -7.16 -55.59
C PHE A 62 64.82 -5.98 -54.62
N MET A 63 65.81 -5.07 -54.64
CA MET A 63 65.74 -3.82 -53.86
C MET A 63 64.64 -2.88 -54.35
N GLN A 64 64.30 -2.92 -55.64
CA GLN A 64 63.16 -2.18 -56.18
C GLN A 64 61.84 -2.81 -55.71
N GLU A 65 61.69 -4.13 -55.80
CA GLU A 65 60.54 -4.88 -55.26
C GLU A 65 60.32 -4.63 -53.76
N ILE A 66 61.37 -4.62 -52.95
CA ILE A 66 61.27 -4.30 -51.52
C ILE A 66 60.83 -2.85 -51.29
N ARG A 67 61.32 -1.91 -52.11
CA ARG A 67 60.90 -0.50 -52.02
C ARG A 67 59.44 -0.34 -52.41
N ASP A 68 59.01 -0.98 -53.49
CA ASP A 68 57.64 -0.96 -53.96
C ASP A 68 56.69 -1.62 -52.92
N LEU A 69 57.11 -2.75 -52.32
CA LEU A 69 56.39 -3.42 -51.23
C LEU A 69 56.30 -2.54 -49.96
N LEU A 70 57.37 -1.83 -49.61
CA LEU A 70 57.39 -0.89 -48.48
C LEU A 70 56.48 0.32 -48.74
N GLU A 71 56.48 0.87 -49.96
CA GLU A 71 55.57 1.94 -50.37
C GLU A 71 54.11 1.47 -50.36
N GLU A 72 53.82 0.28 -50.88
CA GLU A 72 52.47 -0.30 -50.85
C GLU A 72 52.01 -0.61 -49.42
N SER A 73 52.89 -1.17 -48.58
CA SER A 73 52.62 -1.40 -47.16
C SER A 73 52.38 -0.10 -46.40
N LYS A 74 53.14 0.97 -46.71
CA LYS A 74 52.93 2.30 -46.14
C LYS A 74 51.59 2.88 -46.58
N ALA A 75 51.27 2.81 -47.86
CA ALA A 75 49.99 3.26 -48.39
C ALA A 75 48.80 2.50 -47.78
N GLN A 76 48.87 1.17 -47.66
CA GLN A 76 47.86 0.38 -46.95
C GLN A 76 47.73 0.75 -45.47
N SER A 77 48.85 1.03 -44.80
CA SER A 77 48.85 1.46 -43.39
C SER A 77 48.20 2.82 -43.22
N GLU A 78 48.42 3.75 -44.15
CA GLU A 78 47.84 5.09 -44.15
C GLU A 78 46.33 5.05 -44.45
N ILE A 79 45.89 4.17 -45.36
CA ILE A 79 44.45 3.89 -45.61
C ILE A 79 43.79 3.30 -44.35
N LYS A 80 44.44 2.34 -43.68
CA LYS A 80 43.92 1.76 -42.43
C LYS A 80 43.89 2.80 -41.31
N PHE A 81 44.92 3.63 -41.20
CA PHE A 81 45.00 4.68 -40.19
C PHE A 81 43.93 5.76 -40.38
N THR A 82 43.71 6.21 -41.61
CA THR A 82 42.64 7.17 -41.93
C THR A 82 41.24 6.58 -41.69
N SER A 83 41.02 5.32 -42.03
CA SER A 83 39.78 4.60 -41.71
C SER A 83 39.53 4.49 -40.20
N LEU A 84 40.57 4.14 -39.44
CA LEU A 84 40.52 4.09 -37.96
C LEU A 84 40.27 5.47 -37.35
N GLN A 85 40.92 6.52 -37.86
CA GLN A 85 40.67 7.89 -37.41
C GLN A 85 39.21 8.29 -37.66
N LYS A 86 38.66 7.98 -38.83
CA LYS A 86 37.26 8.25 -39.14
C LYS A 86 36.32 7.53 -38.17
N SER A 87 36.53 6.23 -37.95
CA SER A 87 35.74 5.45 -36.99
C SER A 87 35.84 6.02 -35.56
N MET A 88 37.04 6.43 -35.14
CA MET A 88 37.25 7.06 -33.83
C MET A 88 36.47 8.38 -33.70
N THR A 89 36.44 9.21 -34.75
CA THR A 89 35.66 10.46 -34.73
C THR A 89 34.15 10.21 -34.66
N GLU A 90 33.65 9.19 -35.36
CA GLU A 90 32.24 8.77 -35.26
C GLU A 90 31.87 8.27 -33.86
N ILE A 91 32.74 7.45 -33.25
CA ILE A 91 32.55 6.97 -31.87
C ILE A 91 32.52 8.14 -30.88
N ILE A 92 33.41 9.13 -31.05
CA ILE A 92 33.41 10.34 -30.21
C ILE A 92 32.08 11.08 -30.38
N ALA A 93 31.61 11.28 -31.62
CA ALA A 93 30.34 11.95 -31.89
C ALA A 93 29.16 11.22 -31.23
N GLN A 94 29.05 9.90 -31.41
CA GLN A 94 28.02 9.07 -30.77
C GLN A 94 28.09 9.14 -29.24
N ASN A 95 29.28 9.08 -28.65
CA ASN A 95 29.45 9.21 -27.21
C ASN A 95 29.01 10.58 -26.68
N THR A 96 29.23 11.66 -27.44
CA THR A 96 28.73 12.98 -27.05
C THR A 96 27.21 13.07 -27.11
N GLU A 97 26.57 12.43 -28.09
CA GLU A 97 25.12 12.38 -28.21
C GLU A 97 24.50 11.51 -27.10
N LEU A 98 25.10 10.35 -26.81
CA LEU A 98 24.70 9.49 -25.70
C LEU A 98 24.79 10.22 -24.35
N LYS A 99 25.84 11.01 -24.11
CA LYS A 99 25.95 11.84 -22.90
C LYS A 99 24.78 12.81 -22.77
N LYS A 100 24.43 13.52 -23.85
CA LYS A 100 23.28 14.43 -23.86
C LYS A 100 21.97 13.70 -23.60
N SER A 101 21.78 12.52 -24.19
CA SER A 101 20.59 11.69 -23.97
C SER A 101 20.47 11.23 -22.52
N ILE A 102 21.58 10.80 -21.91
CA ILE A 102 21.62 10.41 -20.49
C ILE A 102 21.33 11.60 -19.58
N GLU A 103 21.93 12.77 -19.84
CA GLU A 103 21.63 13.99 -19.08
C GLU A 103 20.14 14.38 -19.18
N PHE A 104 19.54 14.27 -20.36
CA PHE A 104 18.12 14.50 -20.55
C PHE A 104 17.26 13.49 -19.78
N MET A 105 17.58 12.20 -19.86
CA MET A 105 16.89 11.16 -19.11
C MET A 105 17.00 11.36 -17.59
N ASN A 106 18.16 11.77 -17.09
CA ASN A 106 18.34 12.06 -15.67
C ASN A 106 17.45 13.21 -15.21
N LYS A 107 17.34 14.29 -15.99
CA LYS A 107 16.41 15.40 -15.70
C LYS A 107 14.96 14.93 -15.66
N GLN A 108 14.54 14.15 -16.65
CA GLN A 108 13.19 13.58 -16.68
C GLN A 108 12.94 12.64 -15.49
N TYR A 109 13.94 11.87 -15.09
CA TYR A 109 13.87 10.98 -13.94
C TYR A 109 13.69 11.76 -12.63
N ASP A 110 14.46 12.84 -12.45
CA ASP A 110 14.33 13.73 -11.29
C ASP A 110 12.94 14.38 -11.23
N ASP A 111 12.43 14.87 -12.36
CA ASP A 111 11.08 15.44 -12.46
C ASP A 111 9.98 14.42 -12.10
N ILE A 112 10.10 13.19 -12.60
CA ILE A 112 9.16 12.11 -12.28
C ILE A 112 9.23 11.77 -10.79
N LYS A 113 10.43 11.69 -10.23
CA LYS A 113 10.64 11.42 -8.80
C LYS A 113 9.98 12.49 -7.93
N ILE A 114 10.15 13.77 -8.27
CA ILE A 114 9.51 14.88 -7.55
C ILE A 114 7.98 14.77 -7.63
N ARG A 115 7.43 14.50 -8.83
CA ARG A 115 5.99 14.33 -9.00
C ARG A 115 5.43 13.14 -8.23
N LEU A 116 6.18 12.03 -8.18
CA LEU A 116 5.82 10.84 -7.43
C LEU A 116 5.76 11.16 -5.93
N ASP A 117 6.80 11.79 -5.39
CA ASP A 117 6.85 12.17 -3.98
C ASP A 117 5.71 13.14 -3.62
N ASN A 118 5.40 14.11 -4.48
CA ASN A 118 4.27 15.02 -4.29
C ASN A 118 2.94 14.25 -4.29
N THR A 119 2.72 13.38 -5.27
CA THR A 119 1.51 12.55 -5.35
C THR A 119 1.35 11.65 -4.13
N GLU A 120 2.43 11.06 -3.62
CA GLU A 120 2.39 10.25 -2.41
C GLU A 120 2.05 11.06 -1.16
N ARG A 121 2.55 12.29 -1.05
CA ARG A 121 2.18 13.20 0.04
C ARG A 121 0.71 13.59 -0.06
N ASP A 122 0.25 14.02 -1.23
CA ASP A 122 -1.14 14.41 -1.46
C ASP A 122 -2.09 13.25 -1.16
N ARG A 123 -1.78 12.04 -1.62
CA ARG A 123 -2.56 10.83 -1.30
C ARG A 123 -2.66 10.56 0.21
N LYS A 124 -1.60 10.82 0.98
CA LYS A 124 -1.64 10.69 2.44
C LYS A 124 -2.56 11.74 3.06
N VAL A 125 -2.44 13.00 2.61
CA VAL A 125 -3.29 14.10 3.06
C VAL A 125 -4.77 13.83 2.74
N ASP A 126 -5.07 13.47 1.49
CA ASP A 126 -6.42 13.14 1.04
C ASP A 126 -7.02 11.99 1.84
N ARG A 127 -6.24 10.93 2.10
CA ARG A 127 -6.72 9.80 2.92
C ARG A 127 -7.04 10.23 4.35
N THR A 128 -6.22 11.09 4.95
CA THR A 128 -6.54 11.63 6.29
C THR A 128 -7.79 12.50 6.26
N TYR A 129 -7.98 13.29 5.22
CA TYR A 129 -9.16 14.15 5.06
C TYR A 129 -10.44 13.33 4.84
N ILE A 130 -10.38 12.28 4.01
CA ILE A 130 -11.48 11.34 3.81
C ILE A 130 -11.89 10.70 5.14
N ASN A 131 -10.94 10.19 5.92
CA ASN A 131 -11.24 9.61 7.24
C ASN A 131 -11.93 10.63 8.17
N GLN A 132 -11.47 11.89 8.17
CA GLN A 132 -12.11 12.96 8.95
C GLN A 132 -13.54 13.24 8.48
N LEU A 133 -13.80 13.21 7.18
CA LEU A 133 -15.14 13.40 6.63
C LEU A 133 -16.05 12.21 6.97
N GLU A 134 -15.57 10.98 6.83
CA GLU A 134 -16.31 9.78 7.22
C GLU A 134 -16.67 9.80 8.71
N ASP A 135 -15.76 10.24 9.58
CA ASP A 135 -16.03 10.36 11.01
C ASP A 135 -17.02 11.48 11.33
N LYS A 136 -17.01 12.59 10.57
CA LYS A 136 -18.03 13.65 10.66
C LYS A 136 -19.40 13.13 10.25
N VAL A 137 -19.49 12.41 9.13
CA VAL A 137 -20.74 11.81 8.64
C VAL A 137 -21.29 10.82 9.66
N GLU A 138 -20.45 9.90 10.16
CA GLU A 138 -20.84 8.96 11.21
C GLU A 138 -21.34 9.68 12.47
N ASN A 139 -20.72 10.79 12.86
CA ASN A 139 -21.18 11.56 14.01
C ASN A 139 -22.55 12.19 13.77
N LEU A 140 -22.81 12.72 12.58
CA LEU A 140 -24.11 13.27 12.21
C LEU A 140 -25.19 12.19 12.18
N GLU A 141 -24.92 11.05 11.56
CA GLU A 141 -25.84 9.90 11.54
C GLU A 141 -26.15 9.40 12.96
N ARG A 142 -25.12 9.34 13.83
CA ARG A 142 -25.30 8.99 15.23
C ARG A 142 -26.20 9.99 15.96
N ILE A 143 -26.01 11.29 15.77
CA ILE A 143 -26.87 12.33 16.34
C ILE A 143 -28.33 12.12 15.91
N LEU A 144 -28.56 11.81 14.64
CA LEU A 144 -29.89 11.50 14.12
C LEU A 144 -30.51 10.22 14.71
N CYS A 145 -29.72 9.35 15.32
CA CYS A 145 -30.18 8.13 15.99
C CYS A 145 -30.35 8.27 17.50
N LEU A 146 -29.84 9.33 18.13
CA LEU A 146 -29.84 9.47 19.60
C LEU A 146 -31.24 9.44 20.22
N SER A 147 -32.23 9.98 19.52
CA SER A 147 -33.62 10.02 19.95
C SER A 147 -34.46 8.83 19.48
N LYS A 148 -33.85 7.86 18.76
CA LYS A 148 -34.57 6.75 18.13
C LYS A 148 -34.46 5.46 18.94
N ILE A 149 -35.59 4.77 19.10
CA ILE A 149 -35.67 3.41 19.64
C ILE A 149 -36.09 2.47 18.52
N GLU A 150 -35.45 1.30 18.48
CA GLU A 150 -35.87 0.17 17.68
C GLU A 150 -36.63 -0.84 18.54
N ILE A 151 -37.86 -1.14 18.14
CA ILE A 151 -38.72 -2.14 18.77
C ILE A 151 -38.83 -3.35 17.85
N ARG A 152 -38.33 -4.48 18.30
CA ARG A 152 -38.27 -5.73 17.55
C ARG A 152 -39.34 -6.72 18.03
N ASN A 153 -39.72 -7.62 17.13
CA ASN A 153 -40.71 -8.68 17.34
C ASN A 153 -42.16 -8.20 17.53
N ILE A 154 -42.51 -7.04 16.96
CA ILE A 154 -43.92 -6.64 16.83
C ILE A 154 -44.51 -7.29 15.56
N PRO A 155 -45.54 -8.15 15.68
CA PRO A 155 -46.25 -8.71 14.54
C PRO A 155 -46.76 -7.62 13.60
N ARG A 156 -46.69 -7.86 12.29
CA ARG A 156 -47.21 -6.92 11.30
C ARG A 156 -48.72 -7.13 11.15
N LYS A 157 -49.47 -6.03 11.19
CA LYS A 157 -50.91 -6.00 10.84
C LYS A 157 -51.06 -5.58 9.38
N GLU A 158 -52.00 -6.19 8.65
CA GLU A 158 -52.36 -5.72 7.31
C GLU A 158 -53.02 -4.34 7.39
N GLY A 159 -52.65 -3.42 6.49
CA GLY A 159 -53.16 -2.04 6.52
C GLY A 159 -52.74 -1.20 7.74
N GLU A 160 -51.64 -1.58 8.42
CA GLU A 160 -51.14 -0.87 9.61
C GLU A 160 -50.87 0.62 9.34
N SER A 161 -51.52 1.48 10.12
CA SER A 161 -51.36 2.94 10.07
C SER A 161 -50.25 3.41 11.01
N LYS A 162 -49.77 4.65 10.82
CA LYS A 162 -48.84 5.29 11.78
C LYS A 162 -49.46 5.41 13.18
N GLU A 163 -50.78 5.55 13.27
CA GLU A 163 -51.47 5.66 14.55
C GLU A 163 -51.47 4.34 15.32
N ASP A 164 -51.64 3.21 14.63
CA ASP A 164 -51.50 1.88 15.23
C ASP A 164 -50.11 1.70 15.86
N LEU A 165 -49.05 2.14 15.16
CA LEU A 165 -47.68 2.09 15.68
C LEU A 165 -47.50 2.97 16.92
N ARG A 166 -48.11 4.17 16.94
CA ARG A 166 -48.07 5.05 18.12
C ARG A 166 -48.78 4.41 19.32
N ASN A 167 -49.91 3.76 19.09
CA ASN A 167 -50.63 3.04 20.13
C ASN A 167 -49.76 1.93 20.74
N ILE A 168 -49.03 1.17 19.90
CA ILE A 168 -48.07 0.18 20.40
C ILE A 168 -47.01 0.82 21.31
N VAL A 169 -46.44 1.97 20.92
CA VAL A 169 -45.47 2.69 21.77
C VAL A 169 -46.12 3.16 23.07
N SER A 170 -47.32 3.73 23.02
CA SER A 170 -48.07 4.18 24.20
C SER A 170 -48.37 3.01 25.14
N ASP A 171 -48.82 1.88 24.62
CA ASP A 171 -49.14 0.70 25.41
C ASP A 171 -47.88 0.06 26.00
N THR A 172 -46.77 0.02 25.25
CA THR A 172 -45.46 -0.38 25.82
C THR A 172 -45.02 0.55 26.95
N ALA A 173 -45.26 1.86 26.83
CA ALA A 173 -44.90 2.84 27.85
C ALA A 173 -45.75 2.72 29.12
N LYS A 174 -47.07 2.48 28.96
CA LYS A 174 -47.99 2.24 30.08
C LYS A 174 -47.57 1.02 30.92
N VAL A 175 -47.17 -0.08 30.28
CA VAL A 175 -46.65 -1.27 30.98
C VAL A 175 -45.38 -0.97 31.81
N LEU A 176 -44.63 0.07 31.43
CA LEU A 176 -43.41 0.49 32.08
C LEU A 176 -43.61 1.62 33.11
N ASP A 177 -44.87 1.99 33.38
CA ASP A 177 -45.27 3.15 34.19
C ASP A 177 -44.65 4.46 33.67
N ILE A 178 -44.64 4.65 32.35
CA ILE A 178 -44.19 5.87 31.68
C ILE A 178 -45.38 6.48 30.93
N ASN A 179 -45.71 7.73 31.22
CA ASN A 179 -46.65 8.48 30.41
C ASN A 179 -45.93 9.01 29.17
N VAL A 180 -46.31 8.51 27.98
CA VAL A 180 -45.80 9.01 26.70
C VAL A 180 -46.94 9.71 25.97
N GLU A 181 -46.81 11.01 25.79
CA GLU A 181 -47.79 11.83 25.09
C GLU A 181 -47.57 11.81 23.57
N ARG A 182 -48.63 12.11 22.81
CA ARG A 182 -48.60 12.10 21.34
C ARG A 182 -47.53 13.03 20.76
N HIS A 183 -47.29 14.17 21.41
CA HIS A 183 -46.35 15.19 20.94
C HIS A 183 -44.87 14.84 21.23
N GLU A 184 -44.62 13.84 22.09
CA GLU A 184 -43.26 13.40 22.41
C GLU A 184 -42.68 12.45 21.36
N VAL A 185 -43.52 11.87 20.50
CA VAL A 185 -43.11 11.03 19.37
C VAL A 185 -43.08 11.90 18.11
N LYS A 186 -41.88 12.17 17.61
CA LYS A 186 -41.63 12.99 16.43
C LYS A 186 -42.06 12.26 15.15
N ASP A 187 -41.62 11.03 14.97
CA ASP A 187 -42.02 10.18 13.84
C ASP A 187 -41.97 8.70 14.23
N ILE A 188 -42.73 7.89 13.50
CA ILE A 188 -42.77 6.45 13.70
C ILE A 188 -43.00 5.74 12.38
N PHE A 189 -42.22 4.68 12.16
CA PHE A 189 -42.27 3.90 10.94
C PHE A 189 -41.74 2.50 11.15
N ARG A 190 -42.16 1.58 10.28
CA ARG A 190 -41.67 0.20 10.27
C ARG A 190 -40.56 0.06 9.23
N VAL A 191 -39.48 -0.61 9.63
CA VAL A 191 -38.36 -0.97 8.76
C VAL A 191 -38.31 -2.48 8.58
N ASN A 192 -38.19 -2.90 7.31
CA ASN A 192 -38.03 -4.30 6.95
C ASN A 192 -36.53 -4.64 6.89
N LYS A 193 -36.15 -5.73 7.55
CA LYS A 193 -34.79 -6.27 7.48
C LYS A 193 -34.71 -7.28 6.35
N LYS A 194 -33.56 -7.29 5.66
CA LYS A 194 -33.20 -8.35 4.71
C LYS A 194 -33.16 -9.67 5.49
N GLY A 195 -34.05 -10.62 5.18
CA GLY A 195 -34.17 -11.90 5.89
C GLY A 195 -35.49 -12.14 6.65
N GLY A 196 -36.52 -11.31 6.46
CA GLY A 196 -37.89 -11.65 6.88
C GLY A 196 -38.33 -11.15 8.26
N GLY A 197 -37.57 -10.25 8.89
CA GLY A 197 -37.96 -9.58 10.13
C GLY A 197 -38.36 -8.13 9.90
N SER A 198 -39.38 -7.63 10.61
CA SER A 198 -39.70 -6.19 10.65
C SER A 198 -39.45 -5.63 12.05
N SER A 199 -39.13 -4.34 12.11
CA SER A 199 -38.89 -3.63 13.37
C SER A 199 -39.52 -2.25 13.28
N VAL A 200 -40.08 -1.79 14.39
CA VAL A 200 -40.69 -0.45 14.46
C VAL A 200 -39.63 0.50 15.01
N ILE A 201 -39.40 1.60 14.30
CA ILE A 201 -38.52 2.67 14.76
C ILE A 201 -39.41 3.82 15.21
N ALA A 202 -39.24 4.22 16.47
CA ALA A 202 -39.89 5.39 17.05
C ALA A 202 -38.83 6.46 17.31
N ASP A 203 -39.01 7.64 16.73
CA ASP A 203 -38.18 8.82 16.95
C ASP A 203 -38.87 9.73 17.97
N PHE A 204 -38.20 10.03 19.08
CA PHE A 204 -38.71 10.87 20.15
C PHE A 204 -38.21 12.30 20.01
N VAL A 205 -38.91 13.25 20.61
CA VAL A 205 -38.45 14.66 20.69
C VAL A 205 -37.26 14.79 21.64
N SER A 206 -37.26 14.01 22.73
CA SER A 206 -36.23 14.08 23.78
C SER A 206 -35.42 12.79 23.87
N VAL A 207 -34.09 12.92 23.88
CA VAL A 207 -33.17 11.81 24.15
C VAL A 207 -33.37 11.27 25.57
N SER A 208 -33.69 12.14 26.54
CA SER A 208 -33.94 11.75 27.93
C SER A 208 -35.16 10.83 28.04
N MET A 209 -36.21 11.07 27.26
CA MET A 209 -37.38 10.19 27.21
C MET A 209 -36.99 8.81 26.69
N LYS A 210 -36.25 8.76 25.58
CA LYS A 210 -35.71 7.51 25.04
C LYS A 210 -34.85 6.76 26.05
N GLU A 211 -34.00 7.45 26.80
CA GLU A 211 -33.14 6.83 27.82
C GLU A 211 -33.93 6.27 28.99
N ASN A 212 -34.91 7.03 29.48
CA ASN A 212 -35.83 6.59 30.53
C ASN A 212 -36.56 5.30 30.12
N ILE A 213 -37.13 5.27 28.90
CA ILE A 213 -37.80 4.07 28.35
C ILE A 213 -36.85 2.88 28.35
N LEU A 214 -35.64 3.00 27.78
CA LEU A 214 -34.69 1.89 27.73
C LEU A 214 -34.25 1.41 29.12
N GLN A 215 -34.06 2.32 30.07
CA GLN A 215 -33.71 1.97 31.46
C GLN A 215 -34.85 1.24 32.17
N LYS A 216 -36.09 1.71 32.00
CA LYS A 216 -37.29 1.08 32.56
C LYS A 216 -37.53 -0.30 31.97
N VAL A 217 -37.35 -0.49 30.66
CA VAL A 217 -37.41 -1.82 30.02
C VAL A 217 -36.38 -2.79 30.63
N ARG A 218 -35.13 -2.34 30.81
CA ARG A 218 -34.08 -3.18 31.41
C ARG A 218 -34.44 -3.56 32.85
N SER A 219 -34.95 -2.60 33.62
CA SER A 219 -35.37 -2.80 35.01
C SER A 219 -36.57 -3.75 35.12
N TYR A 220 -37.58 -3.55 34.26
CA TYR A 220 -38.76 -4.42 34.15
C TYR A 220 -38.35 -5.85 33.83
N ASN A 221 -37.52 -6.06 32.81
CA ASN A 221 -37.07 -7.39 32.41
C ASN A 221 -36.20 -8.07 33.48
N ARG A 222 -35.44 -7.31 34.28
CA ARG A 222 -34.67 -7.85 35.40
C ARG A 222 -35.60 -8.32 36.53
N LYS A 223 -36.65 -7.56 36.85
CA LYS A 223 -37.65 -7.93 37.87
C LYS A 223 -38.53 -9.10 37.40
N ASN A 224 -38.90 -9.11 36.13
CA ASN A 224 -39.82 -10.09 35.53
C ASN A 224 -39.05 -11.09 34.66
N THR A 225 -38.18 -11.89 35.26
CA THR A 225 -37.31 -12.82 34.49
C THR A 225 -38.11 -13.91 33.76
N GLN A 226 -39.20 -14.40 34.37
CA GLN A 226 -40.05 -15.45 33.80
C GLN A 226 -41.02 -14.92 32.73
N ALA A 227 -41.46 -13.67 32.87
CA ALA A 227 -42.41 -13.02 31.97
C ALA A 227 -41.86 -11.66 31.52
N ARG A 228 -40.79 -11.71 30.71
CA ARG A 228 -40.22 -10.51 30.08
C ARG A 228 -41.27 -9.79 29.23
N LEU A 229 -41.04 -8.51 28.95
CA LEU A 229 -41.92 -7.70 28.11
C LEU A 229 -42.24 -8.47 26.80
N ASN A 230 -43.52 -8.70 26.55
CA ASN A 230 -44.00 -9.54 25.46
C ASN A 230 -45.30 -8.98 24.88
N THR A 231 -45.76 -9.54 23.77
CA THR A 231 -46.97 -9.11 23.04
C THR A 231 -48.25 -9.16 23.87
N ALA A 232 -48.36 -10.05 24.86
CA ALA A 232 -49.53 -10.13 25.72
C ALA A 232 -49.67 -8.91 26.64
N HIS A 233 -48.55 -8.38 27.16
CA HIS A 233 -48.58 -7.20 28.03
C HIS A 233 -49.09 -5.93 27.34
N ILE A 234 -48.95 -5.87 26.01
CA ILE A 234 -49.37 -4.72 25.19
C ILE A 234 -50.65 -5.03 24.39
N ASN A 235 -51.41 -6.03 24.82
CA ASN A 235 -52.72 -6.41 24.25
C ASN A 235 -52.70 -6.70 22.73
N ILE A 236 -51.55 -7.13 22.17
CA ILE A 236 -51.50 -7.60 20.79
C ILE A 236 -52.07 -9.03 20.74
N ARG A 237 -53.12 -9.20 19.91
CA ARG A 237 -53.74 -10.51 19.69
C ARG A 237 -52.80 -11.44 18.91
N GLY A 238 -52.76 -12.72 19.28
CA GLY A 238 -51.97 -13.76 18.62
C GLY A 238 -50.92 -14.39 19.53
N ASP A 239 -49.86 -14.93 18.92
CA ASP A 239 -48.78 -15.60 19.64
C ASP A 239 -48.08 -14.68 20.65
N ILE A 240 -47.81 -15.22 21.84
CA ILE A 240 -47.01 -14.54 22.85
C ILE A 240 -45.54 -14.58 22.42
N LYS A 241 -45.00 -13.42 22.04
CA LYS A 241 -43.61 -13.26 21.59
C LYS A 241 -42.91 -12.20 22.45
N PRO A 242 -41.65 -12.42 22.87
CA PRO A 242 -40.89 -11.42 23.61
C PRO A 242 -40.57 -10.22 22.72
N ILE A 243 -40.80 -9.02 23.26
CA ILE A 243 -40.56 -7.75 22.59
C ILE A 243 -39.20 -7.21 23.07
N TYR A 244 -38.36 -6.83 22.12
CA TYR A 244 -37.04 -6.28 22.43
C TYR A 244 -36.97 -4.81 22.04
N LEU A 245 -36.71 -3.95 23.03
CA LEU A 245 -36.41 -2.54 22.80
C LEU A 245 -34.90 -2.36 22.85
N SER A 246 -34.35 -1.81 21.78
CA SER A 246 -32.93 -1.44 21.66
C SER A 246 -32.81 -0.01 21.18
N GLU A 247 -31.68 0.62 21.48
CA GLU A 247 -31.32 1.88 20.86
C GLU A 247 -31.11 1.68 19.35
N CYS A 248 -31.51 2.66 18.55
CA CYS A 248 -31.17 2.67 17.13
C CYS A 248 -29.68 3.01 16.95
N LEU A 249 -28.94 2.16 16.25
CA LEU A 249 -27.51 2.39 15.96
C LEU A 249 -27.31 2.68 14.47
N THR A 250 -26.27 3.44 14.14
CA THR A 250 -25.79 3.56 12.76
C THR A 250 -25.30 2.21 12.24
N MET A 251 -25.16 2.06 10.92
CA MET A 251 -24.64 0.82 10.34
C MET A 251 -23.23 0.50 10.83
N LYS A 252 -22.35 1.51 10.92
CA LYS A 252 -20.99 1.39 11.45
C LYS A 252 -21.01 0.96 12.91
N SER A 253 -21.83 1.62 13.75
CA SER A 253 -21.94 1.31 15.17
C SER A 253 -22.57 -0.07 15.43
N GLN A 254 -23.55 -0.49 14.62
CA GLN A 254 -24.15 -1.83 14.71
C GLN A 254 -23.14 -2.92 14.36
N ARG A 255 -22.37 -2.73 13.28
CA ARG A 255 -21.26 -3.63 12.91
C ARG A 255 -20.21 -3.68 14.03
N LEU A 256 -19.81 -2.52 14.54
CA LEU A 256 -18.83 -2.43 15.62
C LEU A 256 -19.33 -3.12 16.89
N PHE A 257 -20.60 -2.97 17.24
CA PHE A 257 -21.19 -3.65 18.40
C PHE A 257 -21.26 -5.17 18.22
N PHE A 258 -21.49 -5.65 17.00
CA PHE A 258 -21.40 -7.08 16.69
C PHE A 258 -19.98 -7.60 16.90
N LEU A 259 -18.98 -6.93 16.32
CA LEU A 259 -17.56 -7.29 16.47
C LEU A 259 -17.11 -7.21 17.92
N ALA A 260 -17.48 -6.15 18.65
CA ALA A 260 -17.14 -5.96 20.05
C ALA A 260 -17.75 -7.05 20.94
N ARG A 261 -18.99 -7.52 20.66
CA ARG A 261 -19.57 -8.65 21.40
C ARG A 261 -18.85 -9.96 21.14
N LYS A 262 -18.47 -10.22 19.88
CA LYS A 262 -17.67 -11.40 19.54
C LYS A 262 -16.32 -11.37 20.27
N PHE A 263 -15.62 -10.25 20.16
CA PHE A 263 -14.35 -10.00 20.82
C PHE A 263 -14.45 -10.12 22.36
N ALA A 264 -15.52 -9.60 22.96
CA ALA A 264 -15.76 -9.69 24.39
C ALA A 264 -15.87 -11.14 24.88
N SER A 265 -16.54 -12.00 24.11
CA SER A 265 -16.65 -13.43 24.40
C SER A 265 -15.32 -14.16 24.28
N GLU A 266 -14.47 -13.76 23.35
CA GLU A 266 -13.16 -14.38 23.10
C GLU A 266 -12.10 -13.94 24.13
N ASN A 267 -12.21 -12.73 24.68
CA ASN A 267 -11.19 -12.11 25.54
C ASN A 267 -11.66 -11.90 27.00
N ASN A 268 -12.66 -12.67 27.44
CA ASN A 268 -13.16 -12.66 28.83
C ASN A 268 -13.64 -11.28 29.33
N PHE A 269 -14.24 -10.46 28.46
CA PHE A 269 -14.91 -9.24 28.90
C PHE A 269 -16.31 -9.55 29.42
N LYS A 270 -16.59 -9.24 30.69
CA LYS A 270 -17.88 -9.52 31.33
C LYS A 270 -19.02 -8.65 30.78
N PHE A 271 -18.73 -7.44 30.30
CA PHE A 271 -19.77 -6.52 29.84
C PHE A 271 -19.44 -5.88 28.48
N CYS A 272 -20.44 -5.87 27.60
CA CYS A 272 -20.44 -5.16 26.32
C CYS A 272 -21.82 -4.52 26.13
N TRP A 273 -21.88 -3.20 25.99
CA TRP A 273 -23.15 -2.49 25.84
C TRP A 273 -23.02 -1.27 24.94
N THR A 274 -24.16 -0.72 24.56
CA THR A 274 -24.25 0.55 23.84
C THR A 274 -24.96 1.61 24.66
N SER A 275 -24.54 2.86 24.47
CA SER A 275 -25.17 4.06 25.03
C SER A 275 -24.85 5.25 24.13
N LEU A 276 -25.88 6.01 23.75
CA LEU A 276 -25.75 7.23 22.93
C LEU A 276 -25.00 6.97 21.60
N GLY A 277 -25.28 5.83 20.97
CA GLY A 277 -24.69 5.35 19.73
C GLY A 277 -23.24 4.91 19.87
N LYS A 278 -22.69 4.85 21.08
CA LYS A 278 -21.31 4.45 21.35
C LYS A 278 -21.25 3.05 21.94
N VAL A 279 -20.19 2.32 21.59
CA VAL A 279 -19.95 0.94 22.03
C VAL A 279 -18.95 0.94 23.17
N PHE A 280 -19.28 0.25 24.25
CA PHE A 280 -18.46 0.15 25.45
C PHE A 280 -18.16 -1.29 25.82
N LEU A 281 -16.93 -1.52 26.26
CA LEU A 281 -16.46 -2.79 26.82
C LEU A 281 -15.99 -2.60 28.26
N ARG A 282 -16.18 -3.63 29.09
CA ARG A 282 -15.65 -3.66 30.45
C ARG A 282 -15.30 -5.07 30.84
N GLN A 283 -14.08 -5.26 31.35
CA GLN A 283 -13.55 -6.59 31.64
C GLN A 283 -14.18 -7.20 32.88
N LYS A 284 -14.16 -6.46 34.00
CA LYS A 284 -14.68 -6.92 35.30
C LYS A 284 -15.56 -5.85 35.93
N GLU A 285 -16.37 -6.27 36.88
CA GLU A 285 -17.14 -5.35 37.72
C GLU A 285 -16.15 -4.51 38.55
N GLY A 286 -16.36 -3.19 38.63
CA GLY A 286 -15.41 -2.26 39.21
C GLY A 286 -14.34 -1.71 38.24
N SER A 287 -13.98 -2.40 37.16
CA SER A 287 -12.93 -1.90 36.23
C SER A 287 -13.38 -0.69 35.41
N GLN A 288 -12.43 0.07 34.86
CA GLN A 288 -12.76 1.14 33.90
C GLN A 288 -13.39 0.54 32.63
N HIS A 289 -14.32 1.28 32.03
CA HIS A 289 -14.91 0.93 30.74
C HIS A 289 -14.08 1.53 29.60
N ILE A 290 -14.03 0.81 28.49
CA ILE A 290 -13.28 1.18 27.29
C ILE A 290 -14.30 1.56 26.22
N LEU A 291 -14.15 2.75 25.64
CA LEU A 291 -14.92 3.19 24.48
C LEU A 291 -14.27 2.63 23.21
N ILE A 292 -15.04 1.91 22.41
CA ILE A 292 -14.61 1.39 21.11
C ILE A 292 -15.17 2.30 20.03
N LYS A 293 -14.29 3.01 19.31
CA LYS A 293 -14.62 3.90 18.19
C LYS A 293 -14.36 3.24 16.84
N SER A 294 -13.36 2.35 16.78
CA SER A 294 -12.95 1.68 15.55
C SER A 294 -12.69 0.18 15.75
N GLU A 295 -12.57 -0.57 14.66
CA GLU A 295 -12.16 -1.97 14.71
C GLU A 295 -10.71 -2.12 15.23
N ASP A 296 -9.87 -1.11 15.05
CA ASP A 296 -8.48 -1.12 15.54
C ASP A 296 -8.40 -0.92 17.06
N ASP A 297 -9.39 -0.24 17.66
CA ASP A 297 -9.50 -0.13 19.13
C ASP A 297 -9.74 -1.51 19.77
N LEU A 298 -10.43 -2.42 19.07
CA LEU A 298 -10.60 -3.79 19.56
C LEU A 298 -9.25 -4.52 19.62
N LYS A 299 -8.42 -4.37 18.58
CA LYS A 299 -7.09 -5.00 18.53
C LYS A 299 -6.16 -4.45 19.62
N SER A 300 -6.18 -3.14 19.86
CA SER A 300 -5.33 -2.50 20.87
C SER A 300 -5.82 -2.71 22.31
N SER A 301 -7.09 -3.08 22.50
CA SER A 301 -7.67 -3.35 23.82
C SER A 301 -7.21 -4.67 24.45
N VAL A 302 -6.57 -5.56 23.68
CA VAL A 302 -5.80 -6.69 24.22
C VAL A 302 -4.40 -6.18 24.56
N LYS A 303 -4.17 -5.81 25.81
CA LYS A 303 -2.80 -5.76 26.33
C LYS A 303 -2.39 -7.19 26.71
N PRO A 304 -1.19 -7.66 26.32
CA PRO A 304 -0.65 -8.93 26.81
C PRO A 304 -0.49 -8.92 28.33
#